data_AF-A0A7Y2DIF4-F1
#
_entry.id   AF-A0A7Y2DIF4-F1
#
_cell.length_a   1.000
_cell.length_b   1.000
_cell.length_c   1.000
_cell.angle_alpha   90.00
_cell.angle_beta   90.00
_cell.angle_gamma   90.00
#
_symmetry.space_group_name_H-M   'P 1'
#
loop_
_entity.id
_entity.type
_entity.pdbx_description
1 polymer ?
#
loop_
_entity_poly.entity_id
_entity_poly.type
_entity_poly.pdbx_seq_one_letter_code
_entity_poly.pdbx_strand_id
1 'polypeptide(L)'
;PEQQPRDYPSSLIAWDPINQKEAWSIPQDDFWNGGTLTTAGNLLFQGRTDGMLLAYNATSGDIVWEFDAGLGISAPPITYKIDGRQYIVVLVGWGGIYASTGGQDAYDKGWAYGVHQRRLISFSLDGNAKMPALPEPFFPQPIILKDFEIDEALANLGAEQYYANRCSGCHGGGGISGGTAPDLRASVICTDKEAFTTVVKEGSKIEKGMPQYKNLTDEKIAGLMLFIRYLANSSIAEDEL
;
A
#
# COMPACT_ATOMS: atom_id res chain seq x y z
N PRO A 1 6.97 24.94 -3.20
CA PRO A 1 7.31 23.79 -4.07
C PRO A 1 6.77 24.05 -5.47
N GLU A 2 7.66 24.14 -6.47
CA GLU A 2 7.25 24.16 -7.88
C GLU A 2 6.27 23.01 -8.14
N GLN A 3 5.15 23.32 -8.81
CA GLN A 3 4.21 22.30 -9.27
C GLN A 3 4.99 21.19 -9.96
N GLN A 4 4.64 19.94 -9.66
CA GLN A 4 5.21 18.81 -10.40
C GLN A 4 5.03 19.11 -11.89
N PRO A 5 6.07 18.97 -12.73
CA PRO A 5 6.03 19.35 -14.15
C PRO A 5 5.08 18.47 -14.99
N ARG A 6 4.29 17.60 -14.36
CA ARG A 6 3.33 16.71 -14.98
C ARG A 6 1.97 16.89 -14.32
N ASP A 7 0.92 16.91 -15.13
CA ASP A 7 -0.48 16.98 -14.68
C ASP A 7 -0.97 15.68 -14.00
N TYR A 8 -0.15 14.63 -14.03
CA TYR A 8 -0.45 13.29 -13.55
C TYR A 8 0.77 12.66 -12.83
N PRO A 9 0.55 11.77 -11.84
CA PRO A 9 1.62 11.23 -11.01
C PRO A 9 2.49 10.19 -11.73
N SER A 10 1.97 9.48 -12.73
CA SER A 10 2.77 8.56 -13.54
C SER A 10 2.20 8.35 -14.95
N SER A 11 2.97 7.69 -15.83
CA SER A 11 2.49 7.29 -17.16
C SER A 11 3.01 5.92 -17.55
N LEU A 12 2.20 5.20 -18.32
CA LEU A 12 2.65 4.03 -19.08
C LEU A 12 3.20 4.51 -20.42
N ILE A 13 4.50 4.32 -20.63
CA ILE A 13 5.22 4.86 -21.79
C ILE A 13 5.67 3.73 -22.70
N ALA A 14 5.33 3.82 -23.99
CA ALA A 14 6.04 3.10 -25.03
C ALA A 14 7.18 3.96 -25.56
N TRP A 15 8.40 3.59 -25.17
CA TRP A 15 9.60 4.30 -25.57
C TRP A 15 10.23 3.66 -26.81
N ASP A 16 10.52 4.45 -27.84
CA ASP A 16 11.33 4.05 -28.98
C ASP A 16 12.81 4.25 -28.62
N PRO A 17 13.59 3.20 -28.38
CA PRO A 17 14.99 3.34 -27.98
C PRO A 17 15.91 3.75 -29.13
N ILE A 18 15.50 3.56 -30.39
CA ILE A 18 16.30 3.92 -31.58
C ILE A 18 16.20 5.43 -31.80
N ASN A 19 14.98 5.95 -31.83
CA ASN A 19 14.72 7.37 -32.05
C ASN A 19 14.72 8.21 -30.77
N GLN A 20 14.82 7.56 -29.60
CA GLN A 20 14.81 8.19 -28.26
C GLN A 20 13.61 9.12 -28.05
N LYS A 21 12.42 8.62 -28.38
CA LYS A 21 11.17 9.37 -28.24
C LYS A 21 10.04 8.47 -27.78
N GLU A 22 9.01 9.08 -27.18
CA GLU A 22 7.75 8.39 -26.90
C GLU A 22 7.07 8.05 -28.24
N ALA A 23 6.74 6.77 -28.43
CA ALA A 23 5.83 6.35 -29.49
C ALA A 23 4.40 6.70 -29.10
N TRP A 24 4.06 6.45 -27.83
CA TRP A 24 2.85 6.90 -27.15
C TRP A 24 3.08 6.91 -25.63
N SER A 25 2.21 7.62 -24.92
CA SER A 25 2.23 7.74 -23.46
C SER A 25 0.80 7.84 -22.96
N ILE A 26 0.48 7.08 -21.91
CA ILE A 26 -0.85 7.07 -21.28
C ILE A 26 -0.68 7.61 -19.86
N PRO A 27 -1.26 8.79 -19.54
CA PRO A 27 -1.35 9.30 -18.17
C PRO A 27 -2.02 8.27 -17.25
N GLN A 28 -1.50 8.13 -16.04
CA GLN A 28 -2.08 7.27 -15.01
C GLN A 28 -2.35 8.11 -13.76
N ASP A 29 -3.55 7.94 -13.22
CA ASP A 29 -4.02 8.65 -12.02
C ASP A 29 -3.22 8.25 -10.77
N ASP A 30 -2.50 7.13 -10.85
CA ASP A 30 -1.75 6.57 -9.75
C ASP A 30 -0.29 6.34 -10.08
N PHE A 31 0.56 6.51 -9.08
CA PHE A 31 1.95 6.05 -9.09
C PHE A 31 2.03 4.59 -8.61
N TRP A 32 3.18 3.93 -8.83
CA TRP A 32 3.46 2.56 -8.35
C TRP A 32 2.72 1.41 -9.04
N ASN A 33 2.19 1.64 -10.26
CA ASN A 33 1.61 0.59 -11.08
C ASN A 33 2.64 -0.52 -11.37
N GLY A 34 2.15 -1.73 -11.58
CA GLY A 34 2.98 -2.91 -11.82
C GLY A 34 3.81 -2.81 -13.09
N GLY A 35 4.81 -3.68 -13.17
CA GLY A 35 5.59 -3.86 -14.39
C GLY A 35 4.74 -4.40 -15.55
N THR A 36 5.30 -4.38 -16.75
CA THR A 36 4.57 -4.69 -17.98
C THR A 36 5.00 -6.03 -18.59
N LEU A 37 4.12 -6.61 -19.41
CA LEU A 37 4.39 -7.76 -20.26
C LEU A 37 3.91 -7.46 -21.68
N THR A 38 4.80 -7.53 -22.67
CA THR A 38 4.41 -7.41 -24.09
C THR A 38 4.53 -8.76 -24.80
N THR A 39 3.61 -9.07 -25.72
CA THR A 39 3.56 -10.35 -26.44
C THR A 39 3.58 -10.15 -27.96
N ALA A 40 3.94 -11.20 -28.70
CA ALA A 40 3.91 -11.21 -30.17
C ALA A 40 2.50 -11.05 -30.76
N GLY A 41 1.43 -11.18 -29.95
CA GLY A 41 0.05 -10.92 -30.35
C GLY A 41 -0.34 -9.44 -30.41
N ASN A 42 0.65 -8.52 -30.37
CA ASN A 42 0.45 -7.06 -30.28
C ASN A 42 -0.35 -6.63 -29.03
N LEU A 43 -0.11 -7.32 -27.91
CA LEU A 43 -0.72 -7.01 -26.61
C LEU A 43 0.35 -6.64 -25.58
N LEU A 44 0.07 -5.62 -24.78
CA LEU A 44 0.79 -5.25 -23.57
C LEU A 44 -0.13 -5.45 -22.36
N PHE A 45 0.34 -6.06 -21.27
CA PHE A 45 -0.41 -6.22 -20.03
C PHE A 45 0.24 -5.43 -18.90
N GLN A 46 -0.58 -4.79 -18.06
CA GLN A 46 -0.13 -4.10 -16.85
C GLN A 46 -1.16 -4.25 -15.73
N GLY A 47 -0.70 -4.60 -14.53
CA GLY A 47 -1.50 -4.47 -13.32
C GLY A 47 -1.37 -3.08 -12.72
N ARG A 48 -2.45 -2.50 -12.21
CA ARG A 48 -2.51 -1.17 -11.62
C ARG A 48 -2.75 -1.22 -10.12
N THR A 49 -2.43 -0.12 -9.44
CA THR A 49 -2.59 0.02 -7.99
C THR A 49 -4.04 0.13 -7.54
N ASP A 50 -4.96 0.49 -8.44
CA ASP A 50 -6.41 0.44 -8.25
C ASP A 50 -6.99 -0.99 -8.31
N GLY A 51 -6.16 -1.99 -8.58
CA GLY A 51 -6.55 -3.40 -8.61
C GLY A 51 -6.95 -3.93 -9.99
N MET A 52 -6.87 -3.10 -11.03
CA MET A 52 -7.18 -3.52 -12.38
C MET A 52 -5.98 -4.20 -13.06
N LEU A 53 -6.21 -5.30 -13.76
CA LEU A 53 -5.30 -5.84 -14.77
C LEU A 53 -5.82 -5.48 -16.16
N LEU A 54 -5.01 -4.77 -16.94
CA LEU A 54 -5.40 -4.30 -18.26
C LEU A 54 -4.54 -4.96 -19.34
N ALA A 55 -5.16 -5.18 -20.50
CA ALA A 55 -4.46 -5.44 -21.74
C ALA A 55 -4.67 -4.28 -22.71
N TYR A 56 -3.59 -3.86 -23.34
CA TYR A 56 -3.51 -2.77 -24.28
C TYR A 56 -3.08 -3.29 -25.65
N ASN A 57 -3.52 -2.65 -26.73
CA ASN A 57 -2.87 -2.77 -28.02
C ASN A 57 -1.46 -2.18 -27.90
N ALA A 58 -0.42 -2.99 -28.12
CA ALA A 58 0.96 -2.55 -27.88
C ALA A 58 1.43 -1.45 -28.86
N THR A 59 0.76 -1.29 -30.00
CA THR A 59 1.09 -0.28 -31.00
C THR A 59 0.42 1.07 -30.72
N SER A 60 -0.85 1.08 -30.33
CA SER A 60 -1.63 2.31 -30.13
C SER A 60 -1.76 2.75 -28.67
N GLY A 61 -1.63 1.83 -27.71
CA GLY A 61 -1.93 2.07 -26.30
C GLY A 61 -3.42 1.95 -25.94
N ASP A 62 -4.28 1.59 -26.88
CA ASP A 62 -5.72 1.44 -26.60
C ASP A 62 -5.98 0.26 -25.65
N ILE A 63 -6.82 0.46 -24.63
CA ILE A 63 -7.29 -0.63 -23.78
C ILE A 63 -8.19 -1.55 -24.62
N VAL A 64 -7.89 -2.84 -24.62
CA VAL A 64 -8.65 -3.87 -25.36
C VAL A 64 -9.28 -4.91 -24.44
N TRP A 65 -8.86 -4.95 -23.17
CA TRP A 65 -9.42 -5.82 -22.15
C TRP A 65 -9.05 -5.31 -20.76
N GLU A 66 -9.92 -5.54 -19.78
CA GLU A 66 -9.72 -5.18 -18.38
C GLU A 66 -10.33 -6.25 -17.47
N PHE A 67 -9.75 -6.36 -16.27
CA PHE A 67 -10.24 -7.26 -15.22
C PHE A 67 -9.96 -6.68 -13.84
N ASP A 68 -10.98 -6.63 -13.00
CA ASP A 68 -10.86 -6.26 -11.61
C ASP A 68 -10.36 -7.44 -10.77
N ALA A 69 -9.16 -7.32 -10.21
CA ALA A 69 -8.55 -8.33 -9.36
C ALA A 69 -8.88 -8.17 -7.87
N GLY A 70 -9.54 -7.07 -7.47
CA GLY A 70 -9.98 -6.76 -6.11
C GLY A 70 -8.88 -6.33 -5.14
N LEU A 71 -7.64 -6.13 -5.62
CA LEU A 71 -6.50 -5.66 -4.84
C LEU A 71 -5.41 -5.11 -5.77
N GLY A 72 -4.78 -4.00 -5.37
CA GLY A 72 -3.68 -3.37 -6.10
C GLY A 72 -2.58 -4.35 -6.53
N ILE A 73 -2.02 -4.12 -7.71
CA ILE A 73 -1.04 -5.00 -8.36
C ILE A 73 0.27 -4.24 -8.58
N SER A 74 1.34 -4.67 -7.92
CA SER A 74 2.69 -4.12 -8.14
C SER A 74 3.62 -5.07 -8.91
N ALA A 75 3.24 -6.33 -9.10
CA ALA A 75 4.05 -7.32 -9.79
C ALA A 75 3.83 -7.27 -11.32
N PRO A 76 4.88 -7.51 -12.14
CA PRO A 76 4.70 -7.69 -13.58
C PRO A 76 3.93 -8.99 -13.88
N PRO A 77 3.04 -8.99 -14.89
CA PRO A 77 2.50 -10.23 -15.44
C PRO A 77 3.58 -11.07 -16.14
N ILE A 78 3.35 -12.38 -16.24
CA ILE A 78 4.14 -13.30 -17.07
C ILE A 78 3.22 -14.10 -18.00
N THR A 79 3.78 -14.70 -19.04
CA THR A 79 3.06 -15.64 -19.90
C THR A 79 3.85 -16.92 -20.13
N TYR A 80 3.14 -18.04 -20.27
CA TYR A 80 3.71 -19.34 -20.59
C TYR A 80 2.67 -20.20 -21.32
N LYS A 81 3.09 -21.40 -21.76
CA LYS A 81 2.23 -22.37 -22.45
C LYS A 81 2.31 -23.74 -21.77
N ILE A 82 1.16 -24.38 -21.55
CA ILE A 82 1.04 -25.77 -21.10
C ILE A 82 0.09 -26.48 -22.05
N ASP A 83 0.50 -27.63 -22.60
CA ASP A 83 -0.31 -28.49 -23.49
C ASP A 83 -0.99 -27.72 -24.64
N GLY A 84 -0.26 -26.78 -25.24
CA GLY A 84 -0.74 -25.96 -26.35
C GLY A 84 -1.59 -24.75 -25.94
N ARG A 85 -2.02 -24.63 -24.69
CA ARG A 85 -2.78 -23.47 -24.18
C ARG A 85 -1.85 -22.42 -23.58
N GLN A 86 -2.00 -21.16 -24.02
CA GLN A 86 -1.29 -20.02 -23.45
C GLN A 86 -2.00 -19.51 -22.20
N TYR A 87 -1.21 -19.12 -21.20
CA TYR A 87 -1.67 -18.51 -19.97
C TYR A 87 -1.00 -17.15 -19.74
N ILE A 88 -1.74 -16.21 -19.17
CA ILE A 88 -1.20 -15.00 -18.53
C ILE A 88 -1.33 -15.20 -17.03
N VAL A 89 -0.28 -14.93 -16.27
CA VAL A 89 -0.29 -15.04 -14.80
C VAL A 89 0.20 -13.75 -14.17
N VAL A 90 -0.49 -13.31 -13.12
CA VAL A 90 -0.09 -12.16 -12.33
C VAL A 90 -0.20 -12.50 -10.84
N LEU A 91 0.78 -12.01 -10.06
CA LEU A 91 0.71 -12.00 -8.61
C LEU A 91 -0.02 -10.73 -8.19
N VAL A 92 -1.22 -10.88 -7.68
CA VAL A 92 -2.07 -9.81 -7.17
C VAL A 92 -1.74 -9.59 -5.70
N GLY A 93 -1.29 -8.39 -5.39
CA GLY A 93 -0.81 -8.06 -4.07
C GLY A 93 -0.27 -6.65 -4.01
N TRP A 94 -0.91 -5.84 -3.18
CA TRP A 94 -0.45 -4.52 -2.82
C TRP A 94 0.78 -4.63 -1.90
N GLY A 95 1.79 -3.81 -2.15
CA GLY A 95 3.03 -3.83 -1.39
C GLY A 95 4.17 -2.99 -1.97
N GLY A 96 5.38 -3.33 -1.56
CA GLY A 96 6.57 -2.51 -1.82
C GLY A 96 6.64 -1.29 -0.89
N ILE A 97 7.65 -0.44 -1.08
CA ILE A 97 7.89 0.70 -0.19
C ILE A 97 6.74 1.72 -0.23
N TYR A 98 5.99 1.81 -1.33
CA TYR A 98 4.86 2.75 -1.43
C TYR A 98 3.68 2.37 -0.50
N ALA A 99 3.37 1.09 -0.33
CA ALA A 99 2.41 0.64 0.69
C ALA A 99 2.84 0.96 2.13
N SER A 100 4.14 1.25 2.34
CA SER A 100 4.69 1.63 3.63
C SER A 100 4.77 3.14 3.83
N THR A 101 5.26 3.87 2.83
CA THR A 101 5.65 5.28 2.95
C THR A 101 4.86 6.21 2.05
N GLY A 102 3.84 5.71 1.34
CA GLY A 102 2.99 6.50 0.44
C GLY A 102 2.01 7.41 1.16
N GLY A 103 1.95 7.37 2.50
CA GLY A 103 1.14 8.29 3.30
C GLY A 103 -0.35 8.21 2.96
N GLN A 104 -1.00 9.37 2.87
CA GLN A 104 -2.43 9.47 2.58
C GLN A 104 -2.79 8.85 1.22
N ASP A 105 -2.00 9.11 0.17
CA ASP A 105 -2.25 8.55 -1.17
C ASP A 105 -2.32 7.02 -1.18
N ALA A 106 -1.45 6.35 -0.40
CA ALA A 106 -1.47 4.90 -0.27
C ALA A 106 -2.62 4.42 0.63
N TYR A 107 -2.97 5.17 1.67
CA TYR A 107 -4.10 4.87 2.55
C TYR A 107 -5.44 4.98 1.80
N ASP A 108 -5.60 5.98 0.94
CA ASP A 108 -6.83 6.24 0.17
C ASP A 108 -7.16 5.12 -0.84
N LYS A 109 -6.20 4.23 -1.12
CA LYS A 109 -6.47 3.00 -1.88
C LYS A 109 -7.29 1.97 -1.09
N GLY A 110 -7.32 2.08 0.23
CA GLY A 110 -8.06 1.17 1.12
C GLY A 110 -7.53 -0.27 1.13
N TRP A 111 -6.29 -0.51 0.68
CA TRP A 111 -5.64 -1.82 0.73
C TRP A 111 -5.07 -2.11 2.13
N ALA A 112 -5.96 -2.27 3.10
CA ALA A 112 -5.60 -2.39 4.50
C ALA A 112 -4.89 -3.70 4.85
N TYR A 113 -3.93 -3.59 5.78
CA TYR A 113 -3.18 -4.73 6.29
C TYR A 113 -4.09 -5.81 6.86
N GLY A 114 -3.92 -7.05 6.37
CA GLY A 114 -4.64 -8.22 6.86
C GLY A 114 -6.09 -8.35 6.39
N VAL A 115 -6.59 -7.41 5.57
CA VAL A 115 -7.96 -7.45 5.02
C VAL A 115 -7.97 -8.13 3.65
N HIS A 116 -7.13 -7.68 2.72
CA HIS A 116 -7.11 -8.17 1.35
C HIS A 116 -6.10 -9.31 1.18
N GLN A 117 -6.57 -10.46 0.69
CA GLN A 117 -5.70 -11.62 0.46
C GLN A 117 -4.93 -11.48 -0.84
N ARG A 118 -3.61 -11.71 -0.78
CA ARG A 118 -2.75 -11.82 -1.97
C ARG A 118 -3.06 -13.12 -2.72
N ARG A 119 -3.04 -13.07 -4.05
CA ARG A 119 -3.43 -14.18 -4.92
C ARG A 119 -2.51 -14.31 -6.11
N LEU A 120 -2.43 -15.53 -6.65
CA LEU A 120 -1.95 -15.77 -8.01
C LEU A 120 -3.20 -15.95 -8.88
N ILE A 121 -3.33 -15.16 -9.94
CA ILE A 121 -4.42 -15.31 -10.91
C ILE A 121 -3.82 -15.76 -12.24
N SER A 122 -4.44 -16.76 -12.85
CA SER A 122 -4.10 -17.24 -14.19
C SER A 122 -5.28 -17.08 -15.14
N PHE A 123 -5.02 -16.52 -16.31
CA PHE A 123 -5.97 -16.27 -17.38
C PHE A 123 -5.61 -17.12 -18.59
N SER A 124 -6.63 -17.59 -19.32
CA SER A 124 -6.51 -18.18 -20.66
C SER A 124 -7.79 -17.88 -21.44
N LEU A 125 -7.76 -17.99 -22.76
CA LEU A 125 -8.94 -17.72 -23.60
C LEU A 125 -10.14 -18.63 -23.29
N ASP A 126 -9.88 -19.85 -22.80
CA ASP A 126 -10.92 -20.83 -22.44
C ASP A 126 -11.30 -20.76 -20.94
N GLY A 127 -10.71 -19.84 -20.18
CA GLY A 127 -10.88 -19.76 -18.74
C GLY A 127 -12.29 -19.33 -18.33
N ASN A 128 -12.93 -20.11 -17.45
CA ASN A 128 -14.27 -19.82 -16.92
C ASN A 128 -14.36 -19.98 -15.39
N ALA A 129 -13.22 -19.96 -14.70
CA ALA A 129 -13.14 -20.11 -13.26
C ALA A 129 -13.87 -18.95 -12.57
N LYS A 130 -14.71 -19.27 -11.58
CA LYS A 130 -15.32 -18.26 -10.71
C LYS A 130 -14.32 -17.87 -9.64
N MET A 131 -13.96 -16.60 -9.62
CA MET A 131 -13.06 -16.03 -8.62
C MET A 131 -13.86 -15.62 -7.38
N PRO A 132 -13.44 -15.99 -6.17
CA PRO A 132 -14.01 -15.42 -4.95
C PRO A 132 -13.80 -13.91 -4.93
N ALA A 133 -14.81 -13.12 -4.59
CA ALA A 133 -14.63 -11.68 -4.38
C ALA A 133 -13.59 -11.42 -3.27
N LEU A 134 -12.86 -10.32 -3.36
CA LEU A 134 -12.15 -9.76 -2.21
C LEU A 134 -13.07 -8.79 -1.47
N PRO A 135 -12.81 -8.53 -0.17
CA PRO A 135 -13.45 -7.41 0.51
C PRO A 135 -13.20 -6.10 -0.25
N GLU A 136 -14.19 -5.21 -0.21
CA GLU A 136 -14.06 -3.83 -0.69
C GLU A 136 -12.88 -3.11 -0.02
N PRO A 137 -12.40 -1.97 -0.58
CA PRO A 137 -11.46 -1.09 0.10
C PRO A 137 -11.88 -0.82 1.56
N PHE A 138 -10.95 -0.98 2.49
CA PHE A 138 -11.19 -0.85 3.92
C PHE A 138 -10.29 0.23 4.51
N PHE A 139 -10.89 1.12 5.30
CA PHE A 139 -10.23 2.29 5.89
C PHE A 139 -10.28 2.17 7.41
N PRO A 140 -9.19 1.71 8.07
CA PRO A 140 -9.15 1.58 9.52
C PRO A 140 -9.43 2.92 10.22
N GLN A 141 -10.46 2.97 11.05
CA GLN A 141 -10.88 4.20 11.72
C GLN A 141 -10.03 4.47 12.97
N PRO A 142 -9.46 5.69 13.13
CA PRO A 142 -8.75 6.08 14.34
C PRO A 142 -9.62 5.90 15.61
N ILE A 143 -9.03 5.35 16.67
CA ILE A 143 -9.69 5.25 17.98
C ILE A 143 -9.44 6.56 18.73
N ILE A 144 -10.50 7.33 18.95
CA ILE A 144 -10.48 8.63 19.63
C ILE A 144 -10.73 8.45 21.12
N LEU A 145 -9.82 8.99 21.93
CA LEU A 145 -9.95 9.00 23.38
C LEU A 145 -10.51 10.36 23.84
N LYS A 146 -11.64 10.35 24.56
CA LYS A 146 -12.35 11.59 24.96
C LYS A 146 -11.61 12.42 26.00
N ASP A 147 -10.98 11.77 26.97
CA ASP A 147 -10.25 12.42 28.07
C ASP A 147 -8.73 12.41 27.80
N PHE A 148 -8.35 12.65 26.56
CA PHE A 148 -6.95 12.61 26.14
C PHE A 148 -6.25 13.93 26.47
N GLU A 149 -5.35 13.89 27.44
CA GLU A 149 -4.45 15.00 27.75
C GLU A 149 -3.10 14.83 27.05
N ILE A 150 -2.62 15.92 26.44
CA ILE A 150 -1.33 15.95 25.77
C ILE A 150 -0.27 16.44 26.76
N ASP A 151 0.67 15.55 27.11
CA ASP A 151 1.98 15.95 27.62
C ASP A 151 2.90 16.21 26.42
N GLU A 152 3.16 17.49 26.13
CA GLU A 152 3.96 17.88 24.97
C GLU A 152 5.38 17.33 25.00
N ALA A 153 6.02 17.29 26.17
CA ALA A 153 7.39 16.79 26.29
C ALA A 153 7.44 15.28 26.00
N LEU A 154 6.49 14.54 26.57
CA LEU A 154 6.39 13.10 26.36
C LEU A 154 5.95 12.75 24.93
N ALA A 155 5.08 13.56 24.32
CA ALA A 155 4.66 13.39 22.93
C ALA A 155 5.82 13.67 21.96
N ASN A 156 6.63 14.70 22.21
CA ASN A 156 7.83 14.99 21.43
C ASN A 156 8.87 13.87 21.54
N LEU A 157 9.10 13.34 22.74
CA LEU A 157 9.93 12.15 22.93
C LEU A 157 9.39 10.96 22.13
N GLY A 158 8.07 10.75 22.16
CA GLY A 158 7.38 9.74 21.37
C GLY A 158 7.60 9.88 19.86
N ALA A 159 7.43 11.10 19.34
CA ALA A 159 7.66 11.42 17.94
C ALA A 159 9.11 11.10 17.53
N GLU A 160 10.09 11.53 18.33
CA GLU A 160 11.50 11.20 18.10
C GLU A 160 11.70 9.69 17.99
N GLN A 161 11.18 8.93 18.95
CA GLN A 161 11.32 7.47 18.93
C GLN A 161 10.59 6.82 17.75
N TYR A 162 9.43 7.35 17.32
CA TYR A 162 8.66 6.83 16.20
C TYR A 162 9.47 6.86 14.90
N TYR A 163 10.16 7.97 14.64
CA TYR A 163 10.97 8.14 13.44
C TYR A 163 12.37 7.52 13.57
N ALA A 164 13.00 7.61 14.75
CA ALA A 164 14.33 7.05 15.01
C ALA A 164 14.32 5.51 14.92
N ASN A 165 13.25 4.87 15.41
CA ASN A 165 13.08 3.41 15.37
C ASN A 165 12.39 2.90 14.11
N ARG A 166 12.16 3.78 13.12
CA ARG A 166 11.59 3.46 11.80
C ARG A 166 10.18 2.87 11.85
N CYS A 167 9.40 3.17 12.89
CA CYS A 167 7.99 2.78 12.98
C CYS A 167 7.20 3.32 11.77
N SER A 168 7.50 4.55 11.35
CA SER A 168 6.94 5.18 10.15
C SER A 168 7.21 4.44 8.85
N GLY A 169 8.27 3.63 8.79
CA GLY A 169 8.63 2.85 7.60
C GLY A 169 7.76 1.60 7.39
N CYS A 170 6.88 1.27 8.34
CA CYS A 170 5.92 0.16 8.21
C CYS A 170 4.49 0.62 8.49
N HIS A 171 4.32 1.46 9.50
CA HIS A 171 3.03 1.98 9.95
C HIS A 171 2.68 3.36 9.36
N GLY A 172 3.54 3.88 8.47
CA GLY A 172 3.34 5.14 7.77
C GLY A 172 3.69 6.40 8.57
N GLY A 173 3.93 7.49 7.84
CA GLY A 173 4.07 8.82 8.44
C GLY A 173 2.78 9.24 9.14
N GLY A 174 2.89 9.84 10.33
CA GLY A 174 1.70 10.20 11.12
C GLY A 174 0.82 9.03 11.54
N GLY A 175 1.32 7.78 11.47
CA GLY A 175 0.55 6.58 11.77
C GLY A 175 -0.46 6.18 10.69
N ILE A 176 -0.47 6.87 9.54
CA ILE A 176 -1.34 6.61 8.39
C ILE A 176 -0.77 5.44 7.60
N SER A 177 -1.30 4.23 7.83
CA SER A 177 -0.75 3.05 7.15
C SER A 177 -1.32 2.88 5.75
N GLY A 178 -0.44 2.75 4.76
CA GLY A 178 -0.79 2.40 3.39
C GLY A 178 -1.01 0.90 3.16
N GLY A 179 -0.99 0.04 4.20
CA GLY A 179 -1.30 -1.38 4.07
C GLY A 179 -0.14 -2.36 4.31
N THR A 180 1.10 -1.89 4.45
CA THR A 180 2.24 -2.78 4.79
C THR A 180 2.13 -3.35 6.22
N ALA A 181 1.66 -2.56 7.17
CA ALA A 181 1.44 -2.95 8.57
C ALA A 181 0.11 -2.37 9.08
N PRO A 182 -0.38 -2.74 10.28
CA PRO A 182 -1.60 -2.13 10.82
C PRO A 182 -1.50 -0.61 10.95
N ASP A 183 -2.60 0.12 10.71
CA ASP A 183 -2.72 1.52 11.09
C ASP A 183 -2.72 1.63 12.62
N LEU A 184 -1.73 2.29 13.18
CA LEU A 184 -1.56 2.34 14.64
C LEU A 184 -2.62 3.22 15.31
N ARG A 185 -3.23 4.17 14.58
CA ARG A 185 -4.28 5.04 15.11
C ARG A 185 -5.55 4.24 15.41
N ALA A 186 -5.82 3.23 14.58
CA ALA A 186 -6.96 2.30 14.71
C ALA A 186 -6.71 1.10 15.65
N SER A 187 -5.54 1.00 16.28
CA SER A 187 -5.16 -0.17 17.08
C SER A 187 -5.53 -0.05 18.57
N VAL A 188 -6.32 -1.00 19.07
CA VAL A 188 -6.62 -1.13 20.53
C VAL A 188 -5.38 -1.47 21.37
N ILE A 189 -4.32 -2.03 20.76
CA ILE A 189 -3.04 -2.26 21.44
C ILE A 189 -2.42 -0.91 21.83
N CYS A 190 -2.64 0.13 21.01
CA CYS A 190 -2.09 1.46 21.26
C CYS A 190 -2.93 2.28 22.25
N THR A 191 -3.95 1.70 22.87
CA THR A 191 -4.73 2.34 23.94
C THR A 191 -4.43 1.76 25.33
N ASP A 192 -3.59 0.72 25.41
CA ASP A 192 -3.24 0.04 26.65
C ASP A 192 -1.71 -0.11 26.77
N LYS A 193 -1.14 0.40 27.85
CA LYS A 193 0.32 0.47 28.01
C LYS A 193 0.95 -0.91 28.14
N GLU A 194 0.29 -1.85 28.81
CA GLU A 194 0.81 -3.21 29.01
C GLU A 194 0.82 -3.96 27.68
N ALA A 195 -0.30 -3.98 26.96
CA ALA A 195 -0.41 -4.58 25.65
C ALA A 195 0.57 -3.97 24.64
N PHE A 196 0.73 -2.64 24.64
CA PHE A 196 1.70 -1.95 23.79
C PHE A 196 3.14 -2.36 24.13
N THR A 197 3.47 -2.46 25.42
CA THR A 197 4.80 -2.92 25.89
C THR A 197 5.06 -4.36 25.46
N THR A 198 4.08 -5.26 25.62
CA THR A 198 4.20 -6.67 25.22
C THR A 198 4.42 -6.85 23.72
N VAL A 199 3.90 -5.94 22.89
CA VAL A 199 4.13 -5.97 21.44
C VAL A 199 5.48 -5.35 21.08
N VAL A 200 5.75 -4.12 21.54
CA VAL A 200 6.88 -3.31 21.07
C VAL A 200 8.19 -3.72 21.76
N LYS A 201 8.17 -3.94 23.07
CA LYS A 201 9.38 -4.21 23.88
C LYS A 201 9.60 -5.71 24.09
N GLU A 202 8.54 -6.47 24.35
CA GLU A 202 8.63 -7.92 24.62
C GLU A 202 8.56 -8.79 23.36
N GLY A 203 8.10 -8.22 22.24
CA GLY A 203 8.20 -8.87 20.94
C GLY A 203 7.15 -9.95 20.67
N SER A 204 5.95 -9.86 21.26
CA SER A 204 4.86 -10.84 21.06
C SER A 204 4.37 -10.99 19.60
N LYS A 205 4.87 -10.15 18.67
CA LYS A 205 4.52 -10.16 17.24
C LYS A 205 5.71 -10.37 16.31
N ILE A 206 6.88 -10.80 16.81
CA ILE A 206 8.07 -11.10 15.98
C ILE A 206 7.73 -12.10 14.87
N GLU A 207 6.99 -13.17 15.18
CA GLU A 207 6.60 -14.20 14.21
C GLU A 207 5.67 -13.65 13.09
N LYS A 208 5.05 -12.48 13.32
CA LYS A 208 4.23 -11.77 12.34
C LYS A 208 4.98 -10.63 11.64
N GLY A 209 6.29 -10.52 11.86
CA GLY A 209 7.16 -9.54 11.22
C GLY A 209 7.27 -8.19 11.92
N MET A 210 6.68 -7.99 13.11
CA MET A 210 6.87 -6.78 13.91
C MET A 210 8.16 -6.88 14.73
N PRO A 211 9.18 -6.02 14.50
CA PRO A 211 10.44 -6.08 15.23
C PRO A 211 10.27 -5.78 16.73
N GLN A 212 11.16 -6.35 17.54
CA GLN A 212 11.25 -6.07 18.96
C GLN A 212 12.24 -4.94 19.26
N TYR A 213 11.87 -4.04 20.17
CA TYR A 213 12.64 -2.88 20.59
C TYR A 213 12.99 -2.95 22.09
N LYS A 214 13.77 -3.97 22.47
CA LYS A 214 14.13 -4.29 23.86
C LYS A 214 14.77 -3.15 24.66
N ASN A 215 15.43 -2.20 23.99
CA ASN A 215 16.19 -1.12 24.61
C ASN A 215 15.35 0.13 24.93
N LEU A 216 14.05 0.13 24.61
CA LEU A 216 13.18 1.24 24.97
C LEU A 216 12.87 1.23 26.46
N THR A 217 13.13 2.36 27.10
CA THR A 217 12.73 2.62 28.49
C THR A 217 11.21 2.74 28.58
N ASP A 218 10.66 2.57 29.78
CA ASP A 218 9.20 2.64 29.97
C ASP A 218 8.64 4.04 29.68
N GLU A 219 9.45 5.07 29.88
CA GLU A 219 9.18 6.46 29.49
C GLU A 219 9.09 6.60 27.96
N LYS A 220 10.06 6.04 27.21
CA LYS A 220 10.03 6.04 25.74
C LYS A 220 8.85 5.27 25.18
N ILE A 221 8.48 4.16 25.81
CA ILE A 221 7.29 3.38 25.46
C ILE A 221 6.01 4.20 25.69
N ALA A 222 5.91 4.87 26.85
CA ALA A 222 4.77 5.74 27.15
C ALA A 222 4.69 6.91 26.14
N GLY A 223 5.83 7.53 25.82
CA GLY A 223 5.92 8.59 24.81
C GLY A 223 5.47 8.13 23.42
N LEU A 224 5.95 6.98 22.94
CA LEU A 224 5.52 6.39 21.67
C LEU A 224 4.01 6.19 21.61
N MET A 225 3.44 5.60 22.67
CA MET A 225 1.99 5.36 22.74
C MET A 225 1.21 6.68 22.76
N LEU A 226 1.67 7.65 23.56
CA LEU A 226 1.06 8.99 23.63
C LEU A 226 1.10 9.69 22.27
N PHE A 227 2.23 9.65 21.57
CA PHE A 227 2.35 10.22 20.23
C PHE A 227 1.40 9.57 19.22
N ILE A 228 1.24 8.24 19.24
CA ILE A 228 0.27 7.55 18.39
C ILE A 228 -1.17 7.98 18.72
N ARG A 229 -1.50 8.16 20.00
CA ARG A 229 -2.82 8.65 20.42
C ARG A 229 -3.05 10.10 20.02
N TYR A 230 -2.02 10.95 20.11
CA TYR A 230 -2.04 12.31 19.58
C TYR A 230 -2.38 12.31 18.09
N LEU A 231 -1.70 11.48 17.29
CA LEU A 231 -1.98 11.33 15.85
C LEU A 231 -3.42 10.87 15.57
N ALA A 232 -3.96 9.94 16.38
CA ALA A 232 -5.34 9.49 16.25
C ALA A 232 -6.35 10.61 16.57
N ASN A 233 -6.18 11.30 17.69
CA ASN A 233 -7.10 12.35 18.13
C ASN A 233 -7.05 13.60 17.23
N SER A 234 -5.88 13.97 16.71
CA SER A 234 -5.72 15.13 15.82
C SER A 234 -6.29 14.89 14.42
N SER A 235 -6.53 13.64 14.02
CA SER A 235 -7.05 13.32 12.68
C SER A 235 -8.50 13.78 12.42
N ILE A 236 -9.25 14.16 13.46
CA ILE A 236 -10.62 14.70 13.33
C ILE A 236 -10.64 16.23 13.35
N ALA A 237 -9.63 16.88 13.93
CA ALA A 237 -9.59 18.34 14.02
C ALA A 237 -9.44 19.03 12.65
N GLU A 238 -9.02 18.29 11.62
CA GLU A 238 -8.95 18.77 10.23
C GLU A 238 -10.28 18.58 9.46
N ASP A 239 -11.16 17.67 9.89
CA ASP A 239 -12.46 17.40 9.23
C ASP A 239 -13.62 18.27 9.77
N GLU A 240 -13.41 18.99 10.89
CA GLU A 240 -14.39 19.92 11.50
C GLU A 240 -14.13 21.40 11.17
N LEU A 241 -13.22 21.71 10.23
CA LEU A 241 -12.91 23.07 9.72
C LEU A 241 -13.23 23.21 8.22
#